data_AF-A0A4Q6I9P7-F1
#
_entry.id   AF-A0A4Q6I9P7-F1
#
_cell.length_a   1.000
_cell.length_b   1.000
_cell.length_c   1.000
_cell.angle_alpha   90.00
_cell.angle_beta   90.00
_cell.angle_gamma   90.00
#
_symmetry.space_group_name_H-M   'P 1'
#
loop_
_entity.id
_entity.type
_entity.pdbx_description
1 polymer ?
#
loop_
_entity_poly.entity_id
_entity_poly.type
_entity_poly.pdbx_seq_one_letter_code
_entity_poly.pdbx_strand_id
1 'polypeptide(L)'
;MFAPAHIGELTQVIPPELVDAVLDETGARERRLRSLPSRVGVYFVLALGLFEHLGAGLVWGKLVAGLASRVPQPSEKALRDLRRRVGVAPFRRLFDVLAGPLAQPSTPGVRYRRWRTVAFDGCGSLNVPDHERNRSWLGRTERRHGPAGYPRLMLMTLCETGTRGLIAAVFGPATKGETDYAHDLVGHLTSDMLLLADRAFDSNELLADIAAQGAQFLIRATSVRRPPVLALLPDGSYLTRIGSLELRVIEAEIHSRTADGSDFGGIYRLLTTLSDHRTDPADHLVRLYHERWEIEITYLALRHTLLNGRVLRSKDPRGLTQEMWGLLTLYQALRSVIVIAAETVPGCDPDRAGFTVALEAARDTVVSLAGTTPVTAPNSGFDLVGHIGARVLQALLPGRRMRLSARIVKCGTSRYNIWNRDGRPRDSTLITAIEVTVQPPALPNAYDPGRAPTGRWDRVCRILAANSNQAMHARDIARLLGRGGSGLPLSRLNAQLCYWARKGRLIRTAPSTYKITFPDALTSSTGP
;
A
#
# COMPACT_ATOMS: atom_id res chain seq x y z
N MET A 1 40.06 20.07 -6.46
CA MET A 1 38.83 19.74 -7.18
C MET A 1 37.71 19.58 -6.17
N PHE A 2 36.57 20.25 -6.38
CA PHE A 2 35.39 20.09 -5.52
C PHE A 2 34.76 18.71 -5.77
N ALA A 3 34.28 18.12 -4.69
CA ALA A 3 33.74 16.78 -4.55
C ALA A 3 32.68 16.37 -5.61
N PRO A 4 32.38 15.06 -5.78
CA PRO A 4 31.44 14.55 -6.78
C PRO A 4 30.06 15.21 -6.66
N ALA A 5 29.55 15.72 -7.79
CA ALA A 5 28.27 16.42 -7.88
C ALA A 5 27.31 15.72 -8.87
N HIS A 6 27.33 14.39 -8.91
CA HIS A 6 26.50 13.55 -9.78
C HIS A 6 26.03 12.30 -9.04
N ILE A 7 25.05 11.61 -9.62
CA ILE A 7 24.65 10.25 -9.29
C ILE A 7 24.47 9.40 -10.56
N GLY A 8 25.44 9.52 -11.46
CA GLY A 8 25.42 8.83 -12.76
C GLY A 8 24.39 9.47 -13.68
N GLU A 9 23.73 8.68 -14.51
CA GLU A 9 22.70 9.16 -15.44
C GLU A 9 21.47 9.70 -14.72
N LEU A 10 21.19 9.25 -13.48
CA LEU A 10 20.10 9.81 -12.67
C LEU A 10 20.27 11.30 -12.34
N THR A 11 21.46 11.87 -12.58
CA THR A 11 21.69 13.32 -12.53
C THR A 11 20.84 14.08 -13.56
N GLN A 12 20.37 13.44 -14.63
CA GLN A 12 19.44 14.06 -15.58
C GLN A 12 18.05 14.27 -14.98
N VAL A 13 17.62 13.38 -14.07
CA VAL A 13 16.35 13.50 -13.34
C VAL A 13 16.51 14.37 -12.10
N ILE A 14 17.68 14.32 -11.46
CA ILE A 14 18.02 15.09 -10.27
C ILE A 14 19.21 16.00 -10.61
N PRO A 15 19.00 17.06 -11.41
CA PRO A 15 20.09 17.91 -11.87
C PRO A 15 20.66 18.80 -10.75
N PRO A 16 21.92 19.24 -10.84
CA PRO A 16 22.55 20.11 -9.86
C PRO A 16 21.74 21.38 -9.55
N GLU A 17 21.06 21.94 -10.55
CA GLU A 17 20.22 23.13 -10.43
C GLU A 17 19.00 22.86 -9.54
N LEU A 18 18.36 21.69 -9.69
CA LEU A 18 17.27 21.26 -8.81
C LEU A 18 17.78 21.07 -7.38
N VAL A 19 18.92 20.39 -7.21
CA VAL A 19 19.50 20.16 -5.88
C VAL A 19 19.83 21.49 -5.20
N ASP A 20 20.44 22.43 -5.93
CA ASP A 20 20.76 23.76 -5.41
C ASP A 20 19.51 24.55 -5.03
N ALA A 21 18.49 24.58 -5.88
CA ALA A 21 17.23 25.24 -5.59
C ALA A 21 16.57 24.69 -4.31
N VAL A 22 16.57 23.36 -4.14
CA VAL A 22 16.05 22.73 -2.92
C VAL A 22 16.91 23.07 -1.70
N LEU A 23 18.24 23.10 -1.82
CA LEU A 23 19.13 23.48 -0.72
C LEU A 23 18.92 24.94 -0.30
N ASP A 24 18.65 25.83 -1.25
CA ASP A 24 18.32 27.24 -1.00
C ASP A 24 16.96 27.36 -0.30
N GLU A 25 15.90 26.74 -0.85
CA GLU A 25 14.54 26.75 -0.30
C GLU A 25 14.49 26.23 1.14
N THR A 26 15.28 25.18 1.43
CA THR A 26 15.29 24.53 2.75
C THR A 26 16.33 25.11 3.71
N GLY A 27 17.08 26.14 3.31
CA GLY A 27 18.14 26.76 4.12
C GLY A 27 19.31 25.83 4.45
N ALA A 28 19.52 24.78 3.66
CA ALA A 28 20.55 23.77 3.85
C ALA A 28 21.84 24.06 3.07
N ARG A 29 21.88 25.13 2.27
CA ARG A 29 23.11 25.60 1.62
C ARG A 29 24.16 26.00 2.65
N GLU A 30 25.41 25.63 2.40
CA GLU A 30 26.50 26.06 3.25
C GLU A 30 26.72 27.58 3.22
N ARG A 31 27.11 28.15 4.37
CA ARG A 31 27.54 29.56 4.45
C ARG A 31 28.93 29.80 3.87
N ARG A 32 29.77 28.76 3.83
CA ARG A 32 31.15 28.81 3.30
C ARG A 32 31.42 27.54 2.50
N LEU A 33 31.77 27.70 1.23
CA LEU A 33 32.16 26.59 0.36
C LEU A 33 33.45 25.95 0.87
N ARG A 34 33.41 24.65 1.16
CA ARG A 34 34.55 23.84 1.63
C ARG A 34 34.64 22.55 0.81
N SER A 35 35.53 21.63 1.18
CA SER A 35 35.78 20.38 0.44
C SER A 35 34.56 19.45 0.31
N LEU A 36 33.52 19.62 1.14
CA LEU A 36 32.26 18.89 1.07
C LEU A 36 31.08 19.88 0.99
N PRO A 37 30.69 20.35 -0.20
CA PRO A 37 29.47 21.16 -0.39
C PRO A 37 28.20 20.42 0.03
N SER A 38 27.10 21.13 0.34
CA SER A 38 25.82 20.47 0.67
C SER A 38 25.24 19.70 -0.52
N ARG A 39 25.44 20.18 -1.75
CA ARG A 39 25.06 19.48 -3.00
C ARG A 39 25.66 18.08 -3.08
N VAL A 40 26.95 17.97 -2.78
CA VAL A 40 27.65 16.68 -2.72
C VAL A 40 27.05 15.80 -1.64
N GLY A 41 26.67 16.37 -0.49
CA GLY A 41 25.97 15.64 0.56
C GLY A 41 24.64 15.04 0.12
N VAL A 42 23.90 15.73 -0.75
CA VAL A 42 22.66 15.21 -1.33
C VAL A 42 22.94 13.99 -2.20
N TYR A 43 23.80 14.11 -3.21
CA TYR A 43 24.15 12.98 -4.08
C TYR A 43 24.79 11.83 -3.31
N PHE A 44 25.60 12.13 -2.30
CA PHE A 44 26.17 11.11 -1.42
C PHE A 44 25.09 10.31 -0.67
N VAL A 45 24.06 10.96 -0.13
CA VAL A 45 22.95 10.25 0.54
C VAL A 45 22.13 9.42 -0.44
N LEU A 46 21.88 9.92 -1.65
CA LEU A 46 21.19 9.13 -2.68
C LEU A 46 22.05 7.92 -3.10
N ALA A 47 23.37 8.09 -3.25
CA ALA A 47 24.30 7.01 -3.56
C ALA A 47 24.41 5.97 -2.44
N LEU A 48 24.25 6.38 -1.18
CA LEU A 48 24.11 5.42 -0.07
C LEU A 48 22.90 4.49 -0.30
N GLY A 49 21.81 5.00 -0.89
CA GLY A 49 20.64 4.20 -1.27
C GLY A 49 20.90 3.25 -2.44
N LEU A 50 21.68 3.66 -3.44
CA LEU A 50 22.09 2.80 -4.55
C LEU A 50 23.05 1.69 -4.11
N PHE A 51 23.97 2.00 -3.19
CA PHE A 51 25.01 1.08 -2.72
C PHE A 51 24.81 0.75 -1.24
N GLU A 52 23.61 0.28 -0.91
CA GLU A 52 23.14 -0.02 0.44
C GLU A 52 23.98 -1.07 1.19
N HIS A 53 24.66 -1.95 0.44
CA HIS A 53 25.53 -2.99 0.97
C HIS A 53 26.95 -2.48 1.31
N LEU A 54 27.31 -1.25 0.94
CA LEU A 54 28.64 -0.68 1.15
C LEU A 54 28.67 0.33 2.32
N GLY A 55 29.84 0.41 2.96
CA GLY A 55 30.17 1.46 3.91
C GLY A 55 30.33 2.82 3.22
N ALA A 56 30.16 3.91 3.97
CA ALA A 56 30.13 5.27 3.43
C ALA A 56 31.41 5.66 2.66
N GLY A 57 32.59 5.25 3.13
CA GLY A 57 33.85 5.46 2.42
C GLY A 57 33.96 4.71 1.08
N LEU A 58 33.38 3.51 0.96
CA LEU A 58 33.32 2.77 -0.30
C LEU A 58 32.30 3.37 -1.26
N VAL A 59 31.16 3.84 -0.76
CA VAL A 59 30.18 4.60 -1.57
C VAL A 59 30.80 5.89 -2.11
N TRP A 60 31.58 6.60 -1.29
CA TRP A 60 32.37 7.72 -1.77
C TRP A 60 33.33 7.31 -2.89
N GLY A 61 34.03 6.19 -2.71
CA GLY A 61 34.88 5.60 -3.75
C GLY A 61 34.14 5.36 -5.07
N LYS A 62 32.90 4.85 -5.02
CA LYS A 62 32.05 4.67 -6.21
C LYS A 62 31.72 5.99 -6.91
N LEU A 63 31.39 7.03 -6.15
CA LEU A 63 31.08 8.35 -6.71
C LEU A 63 32.27 9.03 -7.39
N VAL A 64 33.51 8.74 -6.98
CA VAL A 64 34.70 9.36 -7.55
C VAL A 64 35.46 8.47 -8.53
N ALA A 65 35.06 7.21 -8.68
CA ALA A 65 35.81 6.19 -9.41
C ALA A 65 36.08 6.57 -10.88
N GLY A 66 35.11 7.17 -11.56
CA GLY A 66 35.25 7.58 -12.96
C GLY A 66 35.84 8.97 -13.17
N LEU A 67 36.11 9.73 -12.09
CA LEU A 67 36.63 11.10 -12.22
C LEU A 67 38.11 11.05 -12.62
N ALA A 68 38.47 11.78 -13.68
CA ALA A 68 39.84 11.82 -14.20
C ALA A 68 40.85 12.43 -13.21
N SER A 69 40.39 13.25 -12.26
CA SER A 69 41.26 13.89 -11.27
C SER A 69 41.13 13.26 -9.90
N ARG A 70 42.23 13.29 -9.15
CA ARG A 70 42.28 12.78 -7.78
C ARG A 70 41.41 13.62 -6.85
N VAL A 71 40.35 13.02 -6.31
CA VAL A 71 39.51 13.60 -5.26
C VAL A 71 40.02 13.13 -3.90
N PRO A 72 40.22 14.03 -2.91
CA PRO A 72 40.58 13.62 -1.56
C PRO A 72 39.55 12.66 -0.94
N GLN A 73 40.02 11.64 -0.22
CA GLN A 73 39.15 10.72 0.51
C GLN A 73 38.73 11.34 1.85
N PRO A 74 37.44 11.67 2.07
CA PRO A 74 36.97 12.14 3.36
C PRO A 74 36.96 11.01 4.38
N SER A 75 37.16 11.36 5.65
CA SER A 75 36.97 10.38 6.73
C SER A 75 35.49 10.02 6.89
N GLU A 76 35.21 8.84 7.45
CA GLU A 76 33.85 8.42 7.82
C GLU A 76 33.15 9.44 8.73
N LYS A 77 33.93 10.08 9.63
CA LYS A 77 33.45 11.19 10.46
C LYS A 77 32.97 12.37 9.59
N ALA A 78 33.78 12.79 8.61
CA ALA A 78 33.41 13.89 7.72
C ALA A 78 32.15 13.59 6.90
N LEU A 79 32.00 12.38 6.39
CA LEU A 79 30.80 11.94 5.65
C LEU A 79 29.56 11.91 6.53
N ARG A 80 29.67 11.43 7.77
CA ARG A 80 28.59 11.48 8.76
C ARG A 80 28.21 12.92 9.12
N ASP A 81 29.20 13.78 9.34
CA ASP A 81 28.96 15.17 9.72
C ASP A 81 28.37 15.97 8.53
N LEU A 82 28.74 15.62 7.29
CA LEU A 82 28.10 16.12 6.06
C LEU A 82 26.60 15.78 6.04
N ARG A 83 26.23 14.51 6.25
CA ARG A 83 24.83 14.08 6.31
C ARG A 83 24.03 14.85 7.37
N ARG A 84 24.60 15.01 8.56
CA ARG A 84 23.97 15.77 9.66
C ARG A 84 23.76 17.23 9.31
N ARG A 85 24.71 17.86 8.62
CA ARG A 85 24.63 19.26 8.20
C ARG A 85 23.57 19.49 7.12
N VAL A 86 23.46 18.60 6.13
CA VAL A 86 22.42 18.70 5.08
C VAL A 86 21.01 18.52 5.66
N GLY A 87 20.85 17.59 6.61
CA GLY A 87 19.58 17.40 7.31
C GLY A 87 18.49 16.74 6.46
N VAL A 88 17.24 16.79 6.97
CA VAL A 88 16.10 16.05 6.41
C VAL A 88 15.38 16.83 5.32
N ALA A 89 15.21 18.14 5.52
CA ALA A 89 14.35 18.98 4.68
C ALA A 89 14.67 18.90 3.18
N PRO A 90 15.94 18.90 2.74
CA PRO A 90 16.25 18.78 1.31
C PRO A 90 15.73 17.49 0.68
N PHE A 91 15.79 16.36 1.38
CA PHE A 91 15.37 15.07 0.83
C PHE A 91 13.85 14.93 0.77
N ARG A 92 13.15 15.46 1.77
CA ARG A 92 11.69 15.55 1.70
C ARG A 92 11.28 16.42 0.52
N ARG A 93 11.88 17.60 0.38
CA ARG A 93 11.54 18.53 -0.70
C ARG A 93 11.88 17.96 -2.09
N LEU A 94 13.02 17.30 -2.24
CA LEU A 94 13.38 16.59 -3.48
C LEU A 94 12.35 15.51 -3.82
N PHE A 95 11.92 14.71 -2.84
CA PHE A 95 10.84 13.76 -3.06
C PHE A 95 9.57 14.48 -3.49
N ASP A 96 9.14 15.54 -2.79
CA ASP A 96 7.92 16.28 -3.10
C ASP A 96 7.95 16.89 -4.53
N VAL A 97 9.12 17.27 -5.05
CA VAL A 97 9.28 17.76 -6.43
C VAL A 97 9.16 16.63 -7.46
N LEU A 98 9.70 15.45 -7.16
CA LEU A 98 9.71 14.32 -8.10
C LEU A 98 8.46 13.43 -8.00
N ALA A 99 7.77 13.47 -6.86
CA ALA A 99 6.59 12.66 -6.62
C ALA A 99 5.43 13.13 -7.50
N GLY A 100 4.69 12.16 -8.02
CA GLY A 100 3.57 12.40 -8.91
C GLY A 100 3.40 11.28 -9.95
N PRO A 101 2.35 11.38 -10.76
CA PRO A 101 2.16 10.52 -11.92
C PRO A 101 3.33 10.63 -12.89
N LEU A 102 3.82 9.50 -13.38
CA LEU A 102 5.00 9.48 -14.26
C LEU A 102 4.63 9.37 -15.74
N ALA A 103 3.55 8.66 -16.04
CA ALA A 103 3.19 8.34 -17.41
C ALA A 103 2.11 9.24 -18.00
N GLN A 104 2.19 9.37 -19.33
CA GLN A 104 1.16 9.96 -20.17
C GLN A 104 -0.18 9.22 -19.99
N PRO A 105 -1.32 9.91 -20.14
CA PRO A 105 -2.64 9.30 -20.14
C PRO A 105 -2.84 8.10 -21.07
N SER A 106 -2.12 8.07 -22.19
CA SER A 106 -2.20 7.01 -23.21
C SER A 106 -1.38 5.77 -22.89
N THR A 107 -0.52 5.84 -21.87
CA THR A 107 0.39 4.74 -21.53
C THR A 107 -0.42 3.54 -21.00
N PRO A 108 -0.18 2.31 -21.50
CA PRO A 108 -0.92 1.14 -21.08
C PRO A 108 -0.90 0.93 -19.56
N GLY A 109 -2.03 0.51 -18.98
CA GLY A 109 -2.16 0.20 -17.55
C GLY A 109 -2.34 1.41 -16.61
N VAL A 110 -2.21 2.64 -17.11
CA VAL A 110 -2.22 3.86 -16.27
C VAL A 110 -3.63 4.38 -15.96
N ARG A 111 -4.60 4.12 -16.85
CA ARG A 111 -5.97 4.61 -16.71
C ARG A 111 -7.00 3.51 -16.83
N TYR A 112 -8.05 3.66 -16.03
CA TYR A 112 -9.34 3.06 -16.30
C TYR A 112 -10.27 4.15 -16.83
N ARG A 113 -10.64 4.04 -18.11
CA ARG A 113 -11.37 5.08 -18.85
C ARG A 113 -10.66 6.43 -18.73
N ARG A 114 -11.27 7.40 -18.05
CA ARG A 114 -10.70 8.74 -17.84
C ARG A 114 -9.84 8.87 -16.58
N TRP A 115 -9.98 7.94 -15.64
CA TRP A 115 -9.36 8.06 -14.32
C TRP A 115 -8.00 7.36 -14.28
N ARG A 116 -7.01 8.04 -13.72
CA ARG A 116 -5.71 7.47 -13.38
C ARG A 116 -5.86 6.49 -12.22
N THR A 117 -5.38 5.28 -12.38
CA THR A 117 -5.52 4.23 -11.37
C THR A 117 -4.41 4.36 -10.33
N VAL A 118 -4.80 4.49 -9.07
CA VAL A 118 -3.88 4.68 -7.94
C VAL A 118 -4.23 3.70 -6.82
N ALA A 119 -3.30 3.44 -5.91
CA ALA A 119 -3.54 2.54 -4.78
C ALA A 119 -2.94 3.06 -3.46
N PHE A 120 -3.62 2.75 -2.35
CA PHE A 120 -3.10 2.82 -0.98
C PHE A 120 -2.73 1.44 -0.47
N ASP A 121 -1.63 1.37 0.27
CA ASP A 121 -1.25 0.19 1.04
C ASP A 121 -0.14 0.57 2.04
N GLY A 122 -0.07 -0.11 3.17
CA GLY A 122 0.92 0.10 4.21
C GLY A 122 1.98 -0.99 4.28
N CYS A 123 3.23 -0.59 4.51
CA CYS A 123 4.37 -1.47 4.71
C CYS A 123 4.96 -1.29 6.12
N GLY A 124 4.51 -2.12 7.07
CA GLY A 124 5.01 -2.18 8.46
C GLY A 124 6.22 -3.10 8.70
N SER A 125 7.13 -3.21 7.72
CA SER A 125 8.21 -4.22 7.76
C SER A 125 9.61 -3.68 7.44
N LEU A 126 9.76 -2.35 7.34
CA LEU A 126 11.07 -1.71 7.21
C LEU A 126 11.78 -1.77 8.56
N ASN A 127 12.80 -2.62 8.66
CA ASN A 127 13.59 -2.76 9.88
C ASN A 127 14.56 -1.58 10.02
N VAL A 128 14.71 -1.08 11.24
CA VAL A 128 15.70 -0.04 11.58
C VAL A 128 16.67 -0.55 12.66
N PRO A 129 17.86 0.07 12.83
CA PRO A 129 18.82 -0.36 13.85
C PRO A 129 18.21 -0.32 15.24
N ASP A 130 18.41 -1.38 16.02
CA ASP A 130 18.02 -1.47 17.43
C ASP A 130 18.92 -0.59 18.30
N HIS A 131 18.72 0.72 18.18
CA HIS A 131 19.41 1.74 18.94
C HIS A 131 18.41 2.47 19.85
N GLU A 132 18.84 2.89 21.04
CA GLU A 132 17.96 3.51 22.03
C GLU A 132 17.09 4.63 21.46
N ARG A 133 17.71 5.59 20.76
CA ARG A 133 16.99 6.73 20.13
C ARG A 133 15.93 6.29 19.12
N ASN A 134 16.16 5.21 18.39
CA ASN A 134 15.19 4.67 17.43
C ASN A 134 14.04 3.96 18.16
N ARG A 135 14.35 3.20 19.22
CA ARG A 135 13.34 2.55 20.08
C ARG A 135 12.45 3.57 20.77
N SER A 136 13.01 4.66 21.29
CA SER A 136 12.23 5.71 21.96
C SER A 136 11.21 6.37 21.02
N TRP A 137 11.49 6.40 19.72
CA TRP A 137 10.58 6.96 18.72
C TRP A 137 9.57 5.94 18.19
N LEU A 138 10.04 4.75 17.78
CA LEU A 138 9.21 3.76 17.07
C LEU A 138 8.55 2.73 18.00
N GLY A 139 9.00 2.65 19.24
CA GLY A 139 8.66 1.57 20.16
C GLY A 139 9.21 0.21 19.73
N ARG A 140 8.61 -0.85 20.28
CA ARG A 140 8.84 -2.24 19.86
C ARG A 140 7.50 -2.88 19.50
N THR A 141 7.48 -3.62 18.40
CA THR A 141 6.30 -4.40 18.03
C THR A 141 6.23 -5.65 18.89
N GLU A 142 5.24 -5.73 19.77
CA GLU A 142 4.97 -6.95 20.54
C GLU A 142 4.42 -8.07 19.64
N ARG A 143 4.89 -9.30 19.86
CA ARG A 143 4.37 -10.51 19.21
C ARG A 143 4.06 -11.56 20.26
N ARG A 144 3.33 -12.60 19.85
CA ARG A 144 2.96 -13.74 20.72
C ARG A 144 4.15 -14.37 21.46
N HIS A 145 5.36 -14.31 20.88
CA HIS A 145 6.58 -14.88 21.45
C HIS A 145 7.55 -13.82 22.01
N GLY A 146 7.04 -12.62 22.32
CA GLY A 146 7.83 -11.50 22.82
C GLY A 146 8.07 -10.39 21.78
N PRO A 147 8.82 -9.35 22.16
CA PRO A 147 9.06 -8.19 21.31
C PRO A 147 9.87 -8.56 20.06
N ALA A 148 9.58 -7.90 18.95
CA ALA A 148 10.36 -8.04 17.72
C ALA A 148 11.81 -7.59 17.93
N GLY A 149 12.76 -8.30 17.30
CA GLY A 149 14.21 -8.04 17.45
C GLY A 149 14.67 -6.68 16.91
N TYR A 150 14.04 -6.17 15.85
CA TYR A 150 14.30 -4.83 15.32
C TYR A 150 13.05 -3.95 15.47
N PRO A 151 13.20 -2.66 15.84
CA PRO A 151 12.14 -1.68 15.67
C PRO A 151 11.81 -1.54 14.18
N ARG A 152 10.58 -1.12 13.88
CA ARG A 152 10.07 -1.05 12.51
C ARG A 152 9.44 0.29 12.23
N LEU A 153 9.70 0.77 11.02
CA LEU A 153 9.08 1.95 10.45
C LEU A 153 7.88 1.49 9.60
N MET A 154 6.74 2.13 9.81
CA MET A 154 5.55 1.96 8.97
C MET A 154 5.62 3.00 7.87
N LEU A 155 5.65 2.53 6.62
CA LEU A 155 5.57 3.36 5.42
C LEU A 155 4.19 3.18 4.79
N MET A 156 3.50 4.27 4.50
CA MET A 156 2.27 4.29 3.71
C MET A 156 2.54 5.06 2.42
N THR A 157 2.08 4.55 1.29
CA THR A 157 2.28 5.20 -0.01
C THR A 157 0.99 5.29 -0.80
N LEU A 158 0.87 6.37 -1.56
CA LEU A 158 -0.04 6.50 -2.70
C LEU A 158 0.79 6.29 -3.94
N CYS A 159 0.48 5.26 -4.73
CA CYS A 159 1.20 4.97 -5.96
C CYS A 159 0.25 4.89 -7.16
N GLU A 160 0.74 5.28 -8.33
CA GLU A 160 0.10 4.97 -9.61
C GLU A 160 0.31 3.49 -9.92
N THR A 161 -0.76 2.74 -10.18
CA THR A 161 -0.64 1.29 -10.36
C THR A 161 0.10 0.92 -11.64
N GLY A 162 -0.18 1.61 -12.76
CA GLY A 162 0.39 1.27 -14.07
C GLY A 162 1.89 1.53 -14.22
N THR A 163 2.46 2.51 -13.50
CA THR A 163 3.92 2.78 -13.53
C THR A 163 4.64 2.40 -12.25
N ARG A 164 3.89 2.17 -11.18
CA ARG A 164 4.39 2.02 -9.81
C ARG A 164 5.14 3.26 -9.32
N GLY A 165 4.89 4.43 -9.92
CA GLY A 165 5.38 5.73 -9.46
C GLY A 165 4.71 6.17 -8.16
N LEU A 166 5.45 6.85 -7.29
CA LEU A 166 4.95 7.37 -6.02
C LEU A 166 4.36 8.76 -6.22
N ILE A 167 3.09 8.92 -5.83
CA ILE A 167 2.39 10.21 -5.81
C ILE A 167 2.60 10.88 -4.45
N ALA A 168 2.55 10.09 -3.37
CA ALA A 168 2.76 10.59 -2.02
C ALA A 168 3.24 9.47 -1.09
N ALA A 169 3.89 9.84 0.01
CA ALA A 169 4.33 8.90 1.02
C ALA A 169 4.33 9.55 2.40
N VAL A 170 3.97 8.79 3.43
CA VAL A 170 4.12 9.17 4.84
C VAL A 170 4.65 7.97 5.62
N PHE A 171 5.39 8.24 6.70
CA PHE A 171 5.95 7.16 7.49
C PHE A 171 6.22 7.54 8.94
N GLY A 172 6.35 6.53 9.80
CA GLY A 172 6.69 6.71 11.21
C GLY A 172 6.36 5.49 12.08
N PRO A 173 5.99 5.71 13.36
CA PRO A 173 5.69 4.63 14.30
C PRO A 173 4.45 3.82 13.89
N ALA A 174 4.53 2.51 14.04
CA ALA A 174 3.40 1.61 13.76
C ALA A 174 2.19 1.83 14.69
N THR A 175 2.37 2.54 15.81
CA THR A 175 1.30 2.86 16.77
C THR A 175 0.28 3.85 16.24
N LYS A 176 0.62 4.66 15.22
CA LYS A 176 -0.35 5.53 14.54
C LYS A 176 -1.40 4.70 13.79
N GLY A 177 -1.03 3.52 13.28
CA GLY A 177 -1.96 2.66 12.56
C GLY A 177 -2.06 3.01 11.08
N GLU A 178 -2.39 2.00 10.29
CA GLU A 178 -2.33 2.06 8.83
C GLU A 178 -3.44 2.96 8.24
N THR A 179 -4.65 2.85 8.77
CA THR A 179 -5.79 3.70 8.36
C THR A 179 -5.52 5.18 8.63
N ASP A 180 -4.93 5.53 9.78
CA ASP A 180 -4.59 6.92 10.11
C ASP A 180 -3.53 7.49 9.17
N TYR A 181 -2.56 6.67 8.73
CA TYR A 181 -1.62 7.08 7.69
C TYR A 181 -2.29 7.22 6.31
N ALA A 182 -3.32 6.42 6.01
CA ALA A 182 -4.08 6.59 4.79
C ALA A 182 -4.84 7.93 4.78
N HIS A 183 -5.42 8.35 5.91
CA HIS A 183 -6.05 9.67 6.05
C HIS A 183 -5.05 10.82 5.76
N ASP A 184 -3.79 10.72 6.20
CA ASP A 184 -2.77 11.72 5.88
C ASP A 184 -2.52 11.87 4.37
N LEU A 185 -2.78 10.83 3.58
CA LEU A 185 -2.56 10.83 2.14
C LEU A 185 -3.80 11.17 1.31
N VAL A 186 -5.00 11.21 1.91
CA VAL A 186 -6.24 11.48 1.17
C VAL A 186 -6.17 12.80 0.42
N GLY A 187 -5.56 13.84 0.99
CA GLY A 187 -5.42 15.16 0.35
C GLY A 187 -4.60 15.19 -0.95
N HIS A 188 -3.95 14.09 -1.32
CA HIS A 188 -3.25 13.95 -2.62
C HIS A 188 -4.13 13.34 -3.72
N LEU A 189 -5.33 12.86 -3.38
CA LEU A 189 -6.29 12.36 -4.36
C LEU A 189 -6.97 13.51 -5.10
N THR A 190 -7.27 13.29 -6.37
CA THR A 190 -7.99 14.27 -7.21
C THR A 190 -9.17 13.62 -7.92
N SER A 191 -10.06 14.44 -8.49
CA SER A 191 -11.21 13.98 -9.28
C SER A 191 -10.85 13.14 -10.52
N ASP A 192 -9.60 13.23 -10.98
CA ASP A 192 -9.06 12.45 -12.10
C ASP A 192 -8.50 11.09 -11.67
N MET A 193 -8.65 10.69 -10.40
CA MET A 193 -8.12 9.44 -9.87
C MET A 193 -9.21 8.42 -9.54
N LEU A 194 -8.87 7.14 -9.74
CA LEU A 194 -9.61 5.97 -9.25
C LEU A 194 -8.71 5.22 -8.27
N LEU A 195 -9.05 5.31 -6.98
CA LEU A 195 -8.33 4.66 -5.89
C LEU A 195 -8.74 3.19 -5.73
N LEU A 196 -7.77 2.29 -5.84
CA LEU A 196 -7.90 0.87 -5.52
C LEU A 196 -7.34 0.62 -4.12
N ALA A 197 -8.15 0.09 -3.19
CA ALA A 197 -7.67 -0.19 -1.84
C ALA A 197 -8.17 -1.54 -1.29
N ASP A 198 -7.42 -2.05 -0.31
CA ASP A 198 -7.73 -3.31 0.35
C ASP A 198 -8.81 -3.14 1.44
N ARG A 199 -9.15 -4.24 2.11
CA ARG A 199 -10.20 -4.26 3.13
C ARG A 199 -9.85 -3.64 4.47
N ALA A 200 -8.60 -3.23 4.68
CA ALA A 200 -8.22 -2.46 5.86
C ALA A 200 -8.68 -0.99 5.76
N PHE A 201 -9.11 -0.54 4.58
CA PHE A 201 -9.46 0.84 4.27
C PHE A 201 -10.97 1.05 4.00
N ASP A 202 -11.84 0.21 4.60
CA ASP A 202 -13.30 0.24 4.36
C ASP A 202 -14.12 1.03 5.41
N SER A 203 -13.47 1.84 6.27
CA SER A 203 -14.16 2.65 7.30
C SER A 203 -15.07 3.72 6.67
N ASN A 204 -16.15 4.09 7.38
CA ASN A 204 -17.09 5.09 6.87
C ASN A 204 -16.40 6.45 6.66
N GLU A 205 -15.55 6.83 7.60
CA GLU A 205 -14.83 8.10 7.61
C GLU A 205 -13.88 8.19 6.41
N LEU A 206 -13.05 7.16 6.18
CA LEU A 206 -12.09 7.17 5.07
C LEU A 206 -12.79 7.20 3.71
N LEU A 207 -13.89 6.46 3.55
CA LEU A 207 -14.67 6.49 2.31
C LEU A 207 -15.25 7.90 2.05
N ALA A 208 -15.73 8.57 3.09
CA ALA A 208 -16.24 9.94 2.99
C ALA A 208 -15.12 10.94 2.65
N ASP A 209 -13.95 10.81 3.29
CA ASP A 209 -12.80 11.67 3.03
C ASP A 209 -12.29 11.53 1.58
N ILE A 210 -12.22 10.29 1.06
CA ILE A 210 -11.85 10.04 -0.34
C ILE A 210 -12.85 10.68 -1.30
N ALA A 211 -14.15 10.45 -1.07
CA ALA A 211 -15.21 11.01 -1.90
C ALA A 211 -15.24 12.54 -1.85
N ALA A 212 -14.91 13.15 -0.71
CA ALA A 212 -14.82 14.60 -0.55
C ALA A 212 -13.71 15.24 -1.42
N GLN A 213 -12.67 14.49 -1.79
CA GLN A 213 -11.67 14.94 -2.78
C GLN A 213 -12.16 14.84 -4.24
N GLY A 214 -13.37 14.30 -4.47
CA GLY A 214 -13.92 14.02 -5.79
C GLY A 214 -13.34 12.78 -6.47
N ALA A 215 -12.40 12.09 -5.83
CA ALA A 215 -11.79 10.87 -6.35
C ALA A 215 -12.80 9.72 -6.39
N GLN A 216 -12.71 8.89 -7.43
CA GLN A 216 -13.46 7.65 -7.48
C GLN A 216 -12.72 6.58 -6.67
N PHE A 217 -13.42 5.56 -6.21
CA PHE A 217 -12.77 4.43 -5.55
C PHE A 217 -13.36 3.07 -5.91
N LEU A 218 -12.54 2.05 -5.75
CA LEU A 218 -12.88 0.62 -5.81
C LEU A 218 -12.16 -0.09 -4.66
N ILE A 219 -12.86 -0.25 -3.55
CA ILE A 219 -12.30 -0.70 -2.27
C ILE A 219 -12.93 -2.03 -1.88
N ARG A 220 -12.11 -3.02 -1.53
CA ARG A 220 -12.65 -4.28 -1.02
C ARG A 220 -13.22 -4.05 0.37
N ALA A 221 -14.47 -4.41 0.61
CA ALA A 221 -15.06 -4.39 1.94
C ALA A 221 -14.74 -5.66 2.73
N THR A 222 -14.75 -5.52 4.05
CA THR A 222 -14.74 -6.65 4.96
C THR A 222 -16.04 -7.47 4.83
N SER A 223 -15.92 -8.79 4.99
CA SER A 223 -17.07 -9.70 4.95
C SER A 223 -18.03 -9.54 6.13
N VAL A 224 -17.69 -8.73 7.14
CA VAL A 224 -18.57 -8.42 8.28
C VAL A 224 -19.50 -7.26 7.99
N ARG A 225 -19.19 -6.42 6.99
CA ARG A 225 -20.04 -5.29 6.61
C ARG A 225 -21.37 -5.81 6.04
N ARG A 226 -22.47 -5.14 6.38
CA ARG A 226 -23.83 -5.48 5.93
C ARG A 226 -24.50 -4.21 5.39
N PRO A 227 -24.04 -3.70 4.23
CA PRO A 227 -24.66 -2.53 3.62
C PRO A 227 -26.11 -2.85 3.18
N PRO A 228 -27.05 -1.89 3.28
CA PRO A 228 -28.41 -2.10 2.79
C PRO A 228 -28.44 -2.23 1.27
N VAL A 229 -29.27 -3.15 0.77
CA VAL A 229 -29.52 -3.29 -0.67
C VAL A 229 -30.63 -2.30 -1.04
N LEU A 230 -30.31 -1.27 -1.83
CA LEU A 230 -31.28 -0.27 -2.29
C LEU A 230 -31.89 -0.64 -3.63
N ALA A 231 -31.06 -1.10 -4.58
CA ALA A 231 -31.52 -1.53 -5.90
C ALA A 231 -30.57 -2.60 -6.46
N LEU A 232 -31.12 -3.69 -6.98
CA LEU A 232 -30.36 -4.69 -7.73
C LEU A 232 -30.17 -4.23 -9.17
N LEU A 233 -28.97 -4.41 -9.72
CA LEU A 233 -28.62 -4.05 -11.09
C LEU A 233 -28.54 -5.31 -11.98
N PRO A 234 -28.78 -5.18 -13.30
CA PRO A 234 -28.79 -6.31 -14.24
C PRO A 234 -27.51 -7.16 -14.29
N ASP A 235 -26.37 -6.60 -13.90
CA ASP A 235 -25.09 -7.34 -13.89
C ASP A 235 -24.80 -8.04 -12.55
N GLY A 236 -25.81 -8.14 -11.68
CA GLY A 236 -25.74 -8.84 -10.39
C GLY A 236 -25.19 -7.99 -9.23
N SER A 237 -24.69 -6.79 -9.50
CA SER A 237 -24.29 -5.83 -8.45
C SER A 237 -25.50 -5.09 -7.86
N TYR A 238 -25.31 -4.34 -6.79
CA TYR A 238 -26.42 -3.56 -6.18
C TYR A 238 -25.98 -2.18 -5.68
N LEU A 239 -26.92 -1.22 -5.71
CA LEU A 239 -26.76 0.09 -5.09
C LEU A 239 -26.98 0.01 -3.58
N THR A 240 -26.21 0.77 -2.83
CA THR A 240 -26.27 0.89 -1.37
C THR A 240 -26.07 2.35 -0.95
N ARG A 241 -26.41 2.66 0.30
CA ARG A 241 -25.98 3.89 0.98
C ARG A 241 -25.16 3.57 2.22
N ILE A 242 -24.02 4.24 2.37
CA ILE A 242 -23.13 4.11 3.53
C ILE A 242 -22.81 5.51 4.04
N GLY A 243 -23.34 5.87 5.22
CA GLY A 243 -23.35 7.26 5.66
C GLY A 243 -24.13 8.12 4.65
N SER A 244 -23.51 9.20 4.18
CA SER A 244 -24.05 10.07 3.11
C SER A 244 -23.72 9.59 1.69
N LEU A 245 -22.88 8.56 1.53
CA LEU A 245 -22.41 8.13 0.22
C LEU A 245 -23.37 7.15 -0.43
N GLU A 246 -23.75 7.44 -1.67
CA GLU A 246 -24.37 6.48 -2.57
C GLU A 246 -23.29 5.69 -3.28
N LEU A 247 -23.28 4.38 -3.07
CA LEU A 247 -22.24 3.49 -3.57
C LEU A 247 -22.88 2.30 -4.27
N ARG A 248 -22.04 1.56 -4.99
CA ARG A 248 -22.38 0.27 -5.57
C ARG A 248 -21.52 -0.82 -4.94
N VAL A 249 -22.14 -1.97 -4.71
CA VAL A 249 -21.49 -3.17 -4.19
C VAL A 249 -21.46 -4.23 -5.26
N ILE A 250 -20.28 -4.80 -5.48
CA ILE A 250 -20.06 -5.95 -6.35
C ILE A 250 -19.61 -7.11 -5.47
N GLU A 251 -20.41 -8.16 -5.40
CA GLU A 251 -20.03 -9.42 -4.77
C GLU A 251 -19.64 -10.38 -5.89
N ALA A 252 -18.40 -10.85 -5.88
CA ALA A 252 -17.88 -11.72 -6.92
C ALA A 252 -17.13 -12.89 -6.29
N GLU A 253 -17.45 -14.09 -6.78
CA GLU A 253 -16.65 -15.27 -6.55
C GLU A 253 -15.57 -15.33 -7.64
N ILE A 254 -14.31 -15.41 -7.21
CA ILE A 254 -13.16 -15.44 -8.10
C ILE A 254 -12.49 -16.79 -7.91
N HIS A 255 -12.39 -17.59 -8.97
CA HIS A 255 -11.67 -18.87 -8.99
C HIS A 255 -10.49 -18.80 -9.95
N SER A 256 -9.33 -19.28 -9.49
CA SER A 256 -8.08 -19.32 -10.26
C SER A 256 -7.68 -20.77 -10.45
N ARG A 257 -7.75 -21.25 -11.69
CA ARG A 257 -7.27 -22.58 -12.10
C ARG A 257 -5.80 -22.50 -12.46
N THR A 258 -4.99 -23.42 -11.95
CA THR A 258 -3.55 -23.50 -12.24
C THR A 258 -3.19 -24.65 -13.17
N ALA A 259 -1.99 -24.57 -13.75
CA ALA A 259 -1.49 -25.56 -14.71
C ALA A 259 -1.32 -26.98 -14.14
N ASP A 260 -1.20 -27.11 -12.82
CA ASP A 260 -1.16 -28.40 -12.11
C ASP A 260 -2.56 -28.93 -11.74
N GLY A 261 -3.62 -28.26 -12.19
CA GLY A 261 -5.00 -28.62 -11.89
C GLY A 261 -5.51 -28.13 -10.54
N SER A 262 -4.71 -27.41 -9.75
CA SER A 262 -5.21 -26.80 -8.51
C SER A 262 -6.24 -25.72 -8.82
N ASP A 263 -7.20 -25.58 -7.91
CA ASP A 263 -8.24 -24.55 -7.97
C ASP A 263 -8.30 -23.83 -6.63
N PHE A 264 -8.27 -22.51 -6.70
CA PHE A 264 -8.30 -21.65 -5.54
C PHE A 264 -9.15 -20.43 -5.83
N GLY A 265 -10.10 -20.20 -4.92
CA GLY A 265 -10.96 -19.06 -5.04
C GLY A 265 -11.38 -18.46 -3.72
N GLY A 266 -12.18 -17.41 -3.84
CA GLY A 266 -12.80 -16.77 -2.71
C GLY A 266 -13.71 -15.62 -3.13
N ILE A 267 -14.52 -15.18 -2.17
CA ILE A 267 -15.48 -14.11 -2.38
C ILE A 267 -14.81 -12.76 -2.12
N TYR A 268 -15.00 -11.86 -3.07
CA TYR A 268 -14.61 -10.46 -3.01
C TYR A 268 -15.89 -9.64 -2.95
N ARG A 269 -15.95 -8.71 -2.01
CA ARG A 269 -16.99 -7.67 -1.97
C ARG A 269 -16.29 -6.37 -2.24
N LEU A 270 -16.58 -5.72 -3.36
CA LEU A 270 -16.02 -4.43 -3.74
C LEU A 270 -17.07 -3.34 -3.56
N LEU A 271 -16.67 -2.21 -2.99
CA LEU A 271 -17.43 -0.98 -2.89
C LEU A 271 -16.87 0.01 -3.89
N THR A 272 -17.75 0.67 -4.65
CA THR A 272 -17.33 1.67 -5.62
C THR A 272 -18.29 2.83 -5.71
N THR A 273 -17.74 3.99 -6.05
CA THR A 273 -18.50 5.20 -6.44
C THR A 273 -19.00 5.10 -7.89
N LEU A 274 -18.50 4.16 -8.69
CA LEU A 274 -18.92 3.92 -10.08
C LEU A 274 -20.27 3.19 -10.11
N SER A 275 -21.35 3.96 -10.07
CA SER A 275 -22.71 3.45 -9.87
C SER A 275 -23.39 2.88 -11.13
N ASP A 276 -22.98 3.29 -12.33
CA ASP A 276 -23.61 2.84 -13.58
C ASP A 276 -22.99 1.53 -14.09
N HIS A 277 -23.79 0.46 -14.04
CA HIS A 277 -23.39 -0.88 -14.49
C HIS A 277 -23.20 -1.00 -16.01
N ARG A 278 -23.74 -0.07 -16.80
CA ARG A 278 -23.58 -0.08 -18.26
C ARG A 278 -22.23 0.50 -18.67
N THR A 279 -21.79 1.55 -18.00
CA THR A 279 -20.48 2.16 -18.24
C THR A 279 -19.36 1.41 -17.55
N ASP A 280 -19.63 0.88 -16.36
CA ASP A 280 -18.64 0.22 -15.50
C ASP A 280 -19.14 -1.17 -15.07
N PRO A 281 -19.14 -2.17 -15.97
CA PRO A 281 -19.63 -3.51 -15.66
C PRO A 281 -18.90 -4.15 -14.48
N ALA A 282 -19.63 -4.92 -13.67
CA ALA A 282 -19.10 -5.51 -12.44
C ALA A 282 -17.89 -6.41 -12.68
N ASP A 283 -17.89 -7.23 -13.74
CA ASP A 283 -16.79 -8.13 -14.07
C ASP A 283 -15.53 -7.37 -14.51
N HIS A 284 -15.68 -6.26 -15.24
CA HIS A 284 -14.57 -5.37 -15.60
C HIS A 284 -13.93 -4.75 -14.36
N LEU A 285 -14.74 -4.26 -13.41
CA LEU A 285 -14.22 -3.69 -12.17
C LEU A 285 -13.54 -4.75 -11.28
N VAL A 286 -14.07 -5.98 -11.23
CA VAL A 286 -13.39 -7.08 -10.52
C VAL A 286 -12.03 -7.39 -11.13
N ARG A 287 -11.91 -7.41 -12.47
CA ARG A 287 -10.63 -7.59 -13.16
C ARG A 287 -9.67 -6.43 -12.86
N LEU A 288 -10.15 -5.19 -12.95
CA LEU A 288 -9.37 -3.99 -12.63
C LEU A 288 -8.83 -4.00 -11.20
N TYR A 289 -9.61 -4.49 -10.23
CA TYR A 289 -9.21 -4.53 -8.82
C TYR A 289 -7.88 -5.28 -8.61
N HIS A 290 -7.51 -6.19 -9.50
CA HIS A 290 -6.21 -6.87 -9.42
C HIS A 290 -5.02 -5.92 -9.55
N GLU A 291 -5.15 -4.81 -10.27
CA GLU A 291 -4.11 -3.76 -10.41
C GLU A 291 -3.74 -3.11 -9.07
N ARG A 292 -4.58 -3.27 -8.03
CA ARG A 292 -4.21 -2.86 -6.67
C ARG A 292 -2.91 -3.53 -6.21
N TRP A 293 -2.62 -4.76 -6.66
CA TRP A 293 -1.40 -5.47 -6.26
C TRP A 293 -0.10 -4.82 -6.77
N GLU A 294 -0.16 -3.84 -7.66
CA GLU A 294 1.04 -3.15 -8.14
C GLU A 294 1.77 -2.35 -7.05
N ILE A 295 1.05 -1.92 -6.01
CA ILE A 295 1.68 -1.32 -4.83
C ILE A 295 2.55 -2.31 -4.04
N GLU A 296 2.21 -3.60 -4.04
CA GLU A 296 3.01 -4.63 -3.39
C GLU A 296 4.33 -4.85 -4.15
N ILE A 297 4.31 -4.69 -5.47
CA ILE A 297 5.51 -4.69 -6.31
C ILE A 297 6.35 -3.44 -6.06
N THR A 298 5.72 -2.29 -5.79
CA THR A 298 6.42 -1.08 -5.30
C THR A 298 7.17 -1.38 -4.00
N TYR A 299 6.53 -2.04 -3.04
CA TYR A 299 7.18 -2.44 -1.79
C TYR A 299 8.22 -3.56 -1.93
N LEU A 300 8.07 -4.45 -2.92
CA LEU A 300 9.08 -5.42 -3.29
C LEU A 300 10.35 -4.70 -3.80
N ALA A 301 10.18 -3.72 -4.69
CA ALA A 301 11.28 -2.93 -5.23
C ALA A 301 12.00 -2.15 -4.12
N LEU A 302 11.27 -1.41 -3.28
CA LEU A 302 11.85 -0.65 -2.17
C LEU A 302 12.59 -1.53 -1.15
N ARG A 303 11.99 -2.64 -0.70
CA ARG A 303 12.55 -3.46 0.40
C ARG A 303 13.55 -4.52 -0.05
N HIS A 304 13.23 -5.21 -1.13
CA HIS A 304 13.95 -6.42 -1.52
C HIS A 304 14.89 -6.19 -2.69
N THR A 305 14.62 -5.21 -3.55
CA THR A 305 15.52 -4.91 -4.66
C THR A 305 16.51 -3.81 -4.28
N LEU A 306 16.00 -2.67 -3.78
CA LEU A 306 16.82 -1.51 -3.44
C LEU A 306 17.53 -1.69 -2.09
N LEU A 307 16.83 -2.16 -1.05
CA LEU A 307 17.43 -2.43 0.26
C LEU A 307 18.02 -3.85 0.40
N ASN A 308 17.74 -4.76 -0.53
CA ASN A 308 18.15 -6.17 -0.46
C ASN A 308 17.88 -6.83 0.90
N GLY A 309 16.72 -6.51 1.51
CA GLY A 309 16.31 -7.03 2.82
C GLY A 309 17.10 -6.49 4.03
N ARG A 310 18.03 -5.55 3.82
CA ARG A 310 18.86 -4.97 4.90
C ARG A 310 18.04 -4.01 5.77
N VAL A 311 18.55 -3.84 6.99
CA VAL A 311 18.11 -2.82 7.94
C VAL A 311 18.60 -1.44 7.47
N LEU A 312 17.81 -0.38 7.67
CA LEU A 312 18.28 0.99 7.46
C LEU A 312 19.56 1.28 8.27
N ARG A 313 20.40 2.23 7.85
CA ARG A 313 21.73 2.42 8.47
C ARG A 313 21.73 3.39 9.64
N SER A 314 20.73 4.25 9.75
CA SER A 314 20.77 5.39 10.67
C SER A 314 20.33 5.03 12.10
N LYS A 315 21.11 5.46 13.10
CA LYS A 315 20.93 5.11 14.53
C LYS A 315 20.12 6.14 15.34
N ASP A 316 19.52 7.11 14.66
CA ASP A 316 18.67 8.14 15.25
C ASP A 316 17.52 8.53 14.32
N PRO A 317 16.39 9.04 14.87
CA PRO A 317 15.19 9.39 14.09
C PRO A 317 15.43 10.38 12.94
N ARG A 318 16.30 11.38 13.14
CA ARG A 318 16.59 12.38 12.09
C ARG A 318 17.32 11.74 10.92
N GLY A 319 18.33 10.91 11.21
CA GLY A 319 19.03 10.14 10.20
C GLY A 319 18.13 9.15 9.47
N LEU A 320 17.23 8.45 10.18
CA LEU A 320 16.25 7.53 9.57
C LEU A 320 15.29 8.26 8.62
N THR A 321 14.81 9.43 9.02
CA THR A 321 13.89 10.24 8.21
C THR A 321 14.59 10.75 6.95
N GLN A 322 15.85 11.21 7.07
CA GLN A 322 16.68 11.60 5.92
C GLN A 322 16.88 10.41 4.95
N GLU A 323 17.24 9.25 5.50
CA GLU A 323 17.48 8.04 4.73
C GLU A 323 16.22 7.58 4.00
N MET A 324 15.06 7.56 4.66
CA MET A 324 13.80 7.19 4.02
C MET A 324 13.42 8.13 2.88
N TRP A 325 13.49 9.46 3.07
CA TRP A 325 13.21 10.39 1.97
C TRP A 325 14.21 10.25 0.82
N GLY A 326 15.49 9.99 1.10
CA GLY A 326 16.49 9.70 0.09
C GLY A 326 16.18 8.44 -0.71
N LEU A 327 15.74 7.36 -0.04
CA LEU A 327 15.35 6.10 -0.68
C LEU A 327 14.10 6.28 -1.58
N LEU A 328 13.11 7.03 -1.11
CA LEU A 328 11.89 7.32 -1.88
C LEU A 328 12.19 8.20 -3.09
N THR A 329 13.03 9.22 -2.93
CA THR A 329 13.54 10.06 -4.03
C THR A 329 14.23 9.22 -5.09
N LEU A 330 15.14 8.33 -4.66
CA LEU A 330 15.89 7.45 -5.57
C LEU A 330 14.96 6.48 -6.31
N TYR A 331 14.01 5.87 -5.60
CA TYR A 331 13.00 4.98 -6.20
C TYR A 331 12.20 5.72 -7.29
N GLN A 332 11.73 6.93 -6.99
CA GLN A 332 10.95 7.73 -7.93
C GLN A 332 11.77 8.13 -9.16
N ALA A 333 13.04 8.51 -8.98
CA ALA A 333 13.93 8.84 -10.09
C ALA A 333 14.18 7.63 -11.02
N LEU A 334 14.43 6.44 -10.44
CA LEU A 334 14.56 5.20 -11.21
C LEU A 334 13.27 4.87 -11.98
N ARG A 335 12.10 5.03 -11.34
CA ARG A 335 10.81 4.83 -12.01
C ARG A 335 10.57 5.83 -13.14
N SER A 336 11.01 7.07 -12.98
CA SER A 336 10.89 8.10 -14.02
C SER A 336 11.63 7.67 -15.29
N VAL A 337 12.88 7.22 -15.17
CA VAL A 337 13.68 6.74 -16.33
C VAL A 337 13.09 5.47 -16.95
N ILE A 338 12.59 4.54 -16.13
CA ILE A 338 11.90 3.33 -16.61
C ILE A 338 10.69 3.70 -17.47
N VAL A 339 9.86 4.63 -17.00
CA VAL A 339 8.64 5.05 -17.69
C VAL A 339 8.97 5.80 -18.98
N ILE A 340 9.91 6.74 -18.94
CA ILE A 340 10.36 7.47 -20.14
C ILE A 340 10.84 6.48 -21.20
N ALA A 341 11.66 5.49 -20.82
CA ALA A 341 12.13 4.46 -21.74
C ALA A 341 10.98 3.63 -22.32
N ALA A 342 10.05 3.16 -21.48
CA ALA A 342 8.90 2.38 -21.93
C ALA A 342 8.02 3.17 -22.92
N GLU A 343 7.79 4.46 -22.69
CA GLU A 343 6.97 5.31 -23.57
C GLU A 343 7.59 5.56 -24.95
N THR A 344 8.90 5.33 -25.12
CA THR A 344 9.53 5.38 -26.45
C THR A 344 9.17 4.20 -27.36
N VAL A 345 8.61 3.13 -26.79
CA VAL A 345 8.16 1.95 -27.53
C VAL A 345 6.63 1.93 -27.54
N PRO A 346 5.98 2.17 -28.71
CA PRO A 346 4.53 2.21 -28.79
C PRO A 346 3.85 0.96 -28.21
N GLY A 347 2.89 1.16 -27.31
CA GLY A 347 2.15 0.08 -26.65
C GLY A 347 2.96 -0.72 -25.63
N CYS A 348 4.18 -0.30 -25.27
CA CYS A 348 4.94 -0.94 -24.22
C CYS A 348 4.33 -0.63 -22.85
N ASP A 349 3.91 -1.69 -22.17
CA ASP A 349 3.48 -1.63 -20.79
C ASP A 349 4.69 -1.46 -19.85
N PRO A 350 4.74 -0.40 -19.01
CA PRO A 350 5.81 -0.19 -18.02
C PRO A 350 6.00 -1.37 -17.06
N ASP A 351 5.01 -2.24 -16.90
CA ASP A 351 5.13 -3.45 -16.07
C ASP A 351 6.19 -4.44 -16.57
N ARG A 352 6.50 -4.41 -17.86
CA ARG A 352 7.52 -5.26 -18.48
C ARG A 352 8.94 -4.77 -18.18
N ALA A 353 9.08 -3.51 -17.78
CA ALA A 353 10.37 -2.89 -17.52
C ALA A 353 10.90 -3.26 -16.13
N GLY A 354 11.97 -4.07 -16.11
CA GLY A 354 12.50 -4.64 -14.87
C GLY A 354 13.21 -3.62 -13.98
N PHE A 355 12.70 -3.41 -12.76
CA PHE A 355 13.32 -2.49 -11.78
C PHE A 355 14.77 -2.89 -11.41
N THR A 356 15.07 -4.18 -11.33
CA THR A 356 16.44 -4.67 -11.09
C THR A 356 17.40 -4.26 -12.20
N VAL A 357 16.96 -4.31 -13.47
CA VAL A 357 17.80 -3.92 -14.61
C VAL A 357 18.13 -2.43 -14.52
N ALA A 358 17.12 -1.60 -14.23
CA ALA A 358 17.32 -0.16 -14.04
C ALA A 358 18.25 0.15 -12.87
N LEU A 359 18.11 -0.56 -11.74
CA LEU A 359 18.94 -0.37 -10.55
C LEU A 359 20.42 -0.72 -10.83
N GLU A 360 20.71 -1.87 -11.45
CA GLU A 360 22.09 -2.25 -11.76
C GLU A 360 22.69 -1.33 -12.83
N ALA A 361 21.94 -0.98 -13.88
CA ALA A 361 22.41 -0.01 -14.87
C ALA A 361 22.71 1.36 -14.23
N ALA A 362 21.86 1.83 -13.31
CA ALA A 362 22.10 3.07 -12.59
C ALA A 362 23.40 3.01 -11.78
N ARG A 363 23.67 1.91 -11.07
CA ARG A 363 24.94 1.69 -10.35
C ARG A 363 26.15 1.75 -11.28
N ASP A 364 26.05 1.17 -12.46
CA ASP A 364 27.13 1.20 -13.47
C ASP A 364 27.37 2.62 -13.99
N THR A 365 26.32 3.41 -14.21
CA THR A 365 26.45 4.82 -14.65
C THR A 365 27.11 5.71 -13.61
N VAL A 366 26.95 5.42 -12.30
CA VAL A 366 27.64 6.16 -11.24
C VAL A 366 29.15 5.99 -11.34
N VAL A 367 29.61 4.77 -11.62
CA VAL A 367 31.04 4.44 -11.67
C VAL A 367 31.67 4.88 -12.99
N SER A 368 30.97 4.67 -14.10
CA SER A 368 31.45 5.00 -15.45
C SER A 368 31.30 6.47 -15.85
N LEU A 369 30.56 7.26 -15.05
CA LEU A 369 30.12 8.62 -15.37
C LEU A 369 29.29 8.74 -16.66
N ALA A 370 28.73 7.64 -17.14
CA ALA A 370 27.83 7.65 -18.29
C ALA A 370 26.61 8.53 -18.01
N GLY A 371 26.20 9.34 -19.01
CA GLY A 371 24.99 10.16 -18.93
C GLY A 371 25.02 11.32 -17.94
N THR A 372 26.19 11.67 -17.37
CA THR A 372 26.33 12.74 -16.35
C THR A 372 26.27 14.17 -16.91
N THR A 373 26.39 14.34 -18.23
CA THR A 373 26.31 15.64 -18.92
C THR A 373 25.03 15.73 -19.76
N PRO A 374 24.32 16.87 -19.76
CA PRO A 374 23.27 17.11 -20.73
C PRO A 374 23.86 17.08 -22.13
N VAL A 375 23.21 16.36 -23.04
CA VAL A 375 23.57 16.30 -24.46
C VAL A 375 23.55 17.73 -25.03
N THR A 376 24.72 18.35 -25.12
CA THR A 376 24.93 19.72 -25.64
C THR A 376 25.61 19.71 -27.01
N ALA A 377 25.62 18.56 -27.69
CA ALA A 377 26.02 18.51 -29.10
C ALA A 377 24.84 18.95 -29.98
N PRO A 378 25.01 19.95 -30.86
CA PRO A 378 23.91 20.55 -31.66
C PRO A 378 23.17 19.59 -32.61
N ASN A 379 23.67 18.36 -32.81
CA ASN A 379 23.15 17.40 -33.80
C ASN A 379 22.82 16.00 -33.23
N SER A 380 22.93 15.79 -31.92
CA SER A 380 22.40 14.58 -31.29
C SER A 380 21.05 14.92 -30.70
N GLY A 381 19.97 14.33 -31.21
CA GLY A 381 18.65 14.44 -30.60
C GLY A 381 18.73 14.14 -29.10
N PHE A 382 17.83 14.72 -28.30
CA PHE A 382 17.73 14.41 -26.88
C PHE A 382 17.60 12.89 -26.73
N ASP A 383 18.64 12.22 -26.24
CA ASP A 383 18.57 10.81 -25.89
C ASP A 383 17.79 10.71 -24.57
N LEU A 384 16.46 10.76 -24.70
CA LEU A 384 15.52 10.61 -23.59
C LEU A 384 15.61 9.22 -22.96
N VAL A 385 16.14 8.24 -23.69
CA VAL A 385 16.23 6.84 -23.25
C VAL A 385 17.46 6.66 -22.35
N GLY A 386 18.60 7.22 -22.75
CA GLY A 386 19.86 7.10 -22.00
C GLY A 386 20.35 5.65 -21.87
N HIS A 387 21.43 5.45 -21.14
CA HIS A 387 22.02 4.15 -20.88
C HIS A 387 21.09 3.26 -20.02
N ILE A 388 20.48 3.82 -18.98
CA ILE A 388 19.59 3.05 -18.10
C ILE A 388 18.37 2.58 -18.89
N GLY A 389 17.72 3.48 -19.64
CA GLY A 389 16.56 3.13 -20.47
C GLY A 389 16.91 2.13 -21.57
N ALA A 390 18.07 2.27 -22.22
CA ALA A 390 18.49 1.34 -23.27
C ALA A 390 18.67 -0.08 -22.72
N ARG A 391 19.26 -0.22 -21.53
CA ARG A 391 19.41 -1.52 -20.84
C ARG A 391 18.06 -2.10 -20.44
N VAL A 392 17.14 -1.27 -19.97
CA VAL A 392 15.76 -1.68 -19.66
C VAL A 392 15.03 -2.18 -20.90
N LEU A 393 15.11 -1.47 -22.03
CA LEU A 393 14.46 -1.85 -23.28
C LEU A 393 15.04 -3.13 -23.89
N GLN A 394 16.35 -3.36 -23.77
CA GLN A 394 17.00 -4.61 -24.19
C GLN A 394 16.58 -5.82 -23.34
N ALA A 395 16.12 -5.60 -22.12
CA ALA A 395 15.80 -6.64 -21.15
C ALA A 395 14.32 -6.65 -20.74
N LEU A 396 13.42 -6.18 -21.60
CA LEU A 396 11.98 -6.19 -21.33
C LEU A 396 11.51 -7.62 -21.02
N LEU A 397 10.80 -7.75 -19.90
CA LEU A 397 10.19 -9.00 -19.49
C LEU A 397 9.05 -9.37 -20.46
N PRO A 398 8.72 -10.67 -20.60
CA PRO A 398 7.48 -11.07 -21.26
C PRO A 398 6.28 -10.50 -20.49
N GLY A 399 5.11 -10.48 -21.14
CA GLY A 399 3.85 -10.11 -20.48
C GLY A 399 3.65 -10.87 -19.16
N ARG A 400 3.01 -10.21 -18.19
CA ARG A 400 2.89 -10.73 -16.82
C ARG A 400 2.24 -12.12 -16.81
N ARG A 401 2.97 -13.09 -16.26
CA ARG A 401 2.48 -14.45 -16.03
C ARG A 401 1.90 -14.56 -14.64
N MET A 402 0.58 -14.61 -14.53
CA MET A 402 -0.11 -14.78 -13.25
C MET A 402 0.23 -16.14 -12.64
N ARG A 403 0.61 -16.15 -11.36
CA ARG A 403 0.99 -17.37 -10.65
C ARG A 403 0.32 -17.42 -9.30
N LEU A 404 0.07 -18.64 -8.83
CA LEU A 404 -0.44 -18.92 -7.51
C LEU A 404 0.56 -19.83 -6.79
N SER A 405 0.71 -19.59 -5.48
CA SER A 405 1.37 -20.52 -4.58
C SER A 405 0.81 -20.37 -3.18
N ALA A 406 0.88 -21.46 -2.43
CA ALA A 406 0.55 -21.48 -1.03
C ALA A 406 1.46 -20.51 -0.26
N ARG A 407 0.88 -19.80 0.70
CA ARG A 407 1.62 -18.90 1.60
C ARG A 407 2.30 -19.75 2.68
N ILE A 408 3.37 -20.43 2.28
CA ILE A 408 4.16 -21.31 3.15
C ILE A 408 5.46 -20.63 3.51
N VAL A 409 5.89 -20.84 4.74
CA VAL A 409 7.19 -20.43 5.23
C VAL A 409 8.28 -21.25 4.54
N LYS A 410 9.13 -20.58 3.76
CA LYS A 410 10.40 -21.13 3.26
C LYS A 410 11.59 -20.87 4.20
N CYS A 411 11.41 -20.07 5.27
CA CYS A 411 12.43 -19.71 6.28
C CYS A 411 11.81 -19.48 7.68
N GLY A 412 12.28 -20.20 8.71
CA GLY A 412 11.58 -20.52 9.97
C GLY A 412 11.14 -19.43 10.96
N THR A 413 11.27 -18.13 10.69
CA THR A 413 11.03 -17.04 11.68
C THR A 413 9.70 -16.28 11.52
N SER A 414 8.71 -16.80 10.79
CA SER A 414 7.44 -16.10 10.50
C SER A 414 6.23 -16.57 11.32
N ARG A 415 5.24 -15.67 11.47
CA ARG A 415 3.92 -15.91 12.13
C ARG A 415 3.00 -16.89 11.38
N TYR A 416 3.38 -17.34 10.18
CA TYR A 416 2.59 -18.24 9.31
C TYR A 416 3.26 -19.61 9.17
N ASN A 417 3.71 -20.19 10.28
CA ASN A 417 4.51 -21.42 10.34
C ASN A 417 3.81 -22.71 9.86
N ILE A 418 2.56 -22.65 9.41
CA ILE A 418 1.75 -23.80 9.01
C ILE A 418 1.29 -23.60 7.57
N TRP A 419 1.57 -24.58 6.71
CA TRP A 419 0.88 -24.68 5.43
C TRP A 419 -0.57 -25.08 5.69
N ASN A 420 -1.48 -24.12 5.59
CA ASN A 420 -2.89 -24.32 5.91
C ASN A 420 -3.66 -25.19 4.87
N ARG A 421 -2.96 -25.75 3.86
CA ARG A 421 -3.55 -26.50 2.73
C ARG A 421 -4.82 -25.83 2.20
N ASP A 422 -4.77 -24.51 2.00
CA ASP A 422 -5.92 -23.67 1.66
C ASP A 422 -6.32 -23.76 0.17
N GLY A 423 -6.03 -24.87 -0.50
CA GLY A 423 -6.30 -25.11 -1.93
C GLY A 423 -5.23 -24.59 -2.89
N ARG A 424 -4.29 -23.74 -2.44
CA ARG A 424 -3.21 -23.24 -3.30
C ARG A 424 -2.14 -24.30 -3.55
N PRO A 425 -1.55 -24.35 -4.76
CA PRO A 425 -0.45 -25.24 -5.07
C PRO A 425 0.76 -24.90 -4.19
N ARG A 426 1.51 -25.92 -3.78
CA ARG A 426 2.69 -25.73 -2.91
C ARG A 426 3.74 -24.87 -3.59
N ASP A 427 4.01 -25.15 -4.86
CA ASP A 427 4.99 -24.46 -5.68
C ASP A 427 4.35 -23.34 -6.51
N SER A 428 5.18 -22.42 -6.98
CA SER A 428 4.73 -21.32 -7.83
C SER A 428 4.28 -21.86 -9.16
N THR A 429 2.96 -21.87 -9.36
CA THR A 429 2.32 -22.50 -10.51
C THR A 429 1.57 -21.46 -11.32
N LEU A 430 1.65 -21.57 -12.65
CA LEU A 430 0.98 -20.67 -13.57
C LEU A 430 -0.54 -20.77 -13.43
N ILE A 431 -1.23 -19.63 -13.38
CA ILE A 431 -2.69 -19.55 -13.51
C ILE A 431 -3.03 -19.63 -15.00
N THR A 432 -3.87 -20.60 -15.36
CA THR A 432 -4.30 -20.85 -16.75
C THR A 432 -5.67 -20.26 -17.05
N ALA A 433 -6.52 -20.08 -16.04
CA ALA A 433 -7.81 -19.42 -16.16
C ALA A 433 -8.20 -18.70 -14.88
N ILE A 434 -8.91 -17.57 -15.02
CA ILE A 434 -9.60 -16.88 -13.92
C ILE A 434 -11.07 -16.77 -14.30
N GLU A 435 -11.92 -17.39 -13.50
CA GLU A 435 -13.37 -17.34 -13.61
C GLU A 435 -13.89 -16.34 -12.57
N VAL A 436 -14.71 -15.40 -13.04
CA VAL A 436 -15.33 -14.36 -12.20
C VAL A 436 -16.83 -14.50 -12.34
N THR A 437 -17.49 -14.80 -11.22
CA THR A 437 -18.95 -14.92 -11.16
C THR A 437 -19.48 -13.85 -10.22
N VAL A 438 -20.18 -12.86 -10.77
CA VAL A 438 -20.86 -11.85 -9.96
C VAL A 438 -22.10 -12.47 -9.35
N GLN A 439 -22.22 -12.38 -8.03
CA GLN A 439 -23.31 -12.95 -7.26
C GLN A 439 -24.23 -11.84 -6.78
N PRO A 440 -25.55 -11.90 -7.07
CA PRO A 440 -26.50 -11.01 -6.43
C PRO A 440 -26.47 -11.24 -4.92
N PRO A 441 -26.70 -10.19 -4.11
CA PRO A 441 -26.74 -10.33 -2.67
C PRO A 441 -27.84 -11.34 -2.32
N ALA A 442 -27.59 -12.16 -1.30
CA ALA A 442 -28.66 -12.89 -0.66
C ALA A 442 -29.61 -11.85 -0.05
N LEU A 443 -30.69 -11.52 -0.78
CA LEU A 443 -31.76 -10.71 -0.23
C LEU A 443 -32.23 -11.41 1.04
N PRO A 444 -32.54 -10.66 2.12
CA PRO A 444 -33.21 -11.26 3.25
C PRO A 444 -34.53 -11.82 2.72
N ASN A 445 -34.56 -13.12 2.41
CA ASN A 445 -35.81 -13.84 2.25
C ASN A 445 -36.60 -13.54 3.51
N ALA A 446 -37.85 -13.12 3.35
CA ALA A 446 -38.83 -13.07 4.42
C ALA A 446 -38.58 -14.27 5.33
N TYR A 447 -38.16 -13.99 6.57
CA TYR A 447 -37.89 -14.91 7.66
C TYR A 447 -38.22 -16.37 7.33
N ASP A 448 -37.25 -17.17 6.84
CA ASP A 448 -37.46 -18.61 6.65
C ASP A 448 -37.60 -19.25 8.04
N PRO A 449 -38.81 -19.62 8.50
CA PRO A 449 -39.03 -20.12 9.84
C PRO A 449 -38.41 -21.51 10.05
N GLY A 450 -37.97 -22.19 8.99
CA GLY A 450 -37.40 -23.53 9.01
C GLY A 450 -35.88 -23.60 9.15
N ARG A 451 -35.14 -22.49 8.98
CA ARG A 451 -33.66 -22.57 9.01
C ARG A 451 -33.13 -22.73 10.44
N ALA A 452 -32.50 -23.87 10.72
CA ALA A 452 -31.84 -24.12 12.00
C ALA A 452 -30.69 -23.11 12.23
N PRO A 453 -30.62 -22.43 13.39
CA PRO A 453 -29.68 -21.36 13.65
C PRO A 453 -28.29 -21.94 13.93
N THR A 454 -27.33 -21.67 13.05
CA THR A 454 -25.97 -22.21 13.13
C THR A 454 -25.12 -21.49 14.19
N GLY A 455 -25.50 -20.26 14.58
CA GLY A 455 -24.78 -19.44 15.57
C GLY A 455 -25.51 -19.23 16.91
N ARG A 456 -24.74 -18.97 17.98
CA ARG A 456 -25.29 -18.63 19.31
C ARG A 456 -26.04 -17.29 19.32
N TRP A 457 -25.58 -16.33 18.51
CA TRP A 457 -26.25 -15.04 18.31
C TRP A 457 -27.66 -15.24 17.75
N ASP A 458 -27.79 -16.04 16.69
CA ASP A 458 -29.08 -16.29 16.03
C ASP A 458 -30.07 -17.00 16.95
N ARG A 459 -29.57 -17.91 17.82
CA ARG A 459 -30.38 -18.54 18.86
C ARG A 459 -30.90 -17.55 19.90
N VAL A 460 -30.05 -16.62 20.36
CA VAL A 460 -30.46 -15.58 21.31
C VAL A 460 -31.44 -14.60 20.67
N CYS A 461 -31.21 -14.20 19.41
CA CYS A 461 -32.15 -13.37 18.67
C CYS A 461 -33.51 -14.03 18.50
N ARG A 462 -33.55 -15.32 18.19
CA ARG A 462 -34.81 -16.06 18.10
C ARG A 462 -35.54 -16.14 19.44
N ILE A 463 -34.82 -16.39 20.53
CA ILE A 463 -35.41 -16.42 21.88
C ILE A 463 -36.04 -15.07 22.20
N LEU A 464 -35.31 -13.98 22.02
CA LEU A 464 -35.82 -12.63 22.30
C LEU A 464 -36.98 -12.26 21.36
N ALA A 465 -36.89 -12.59 20.06
CA ALA A 465 -37.96 -12.35 19.09
C ALA A 465 -39.23 -13.17 19.38
N ALA A 466 -39.09 -14.44 19.78
CA ALA A 466 -40.21 -15.31 20.17
C ALA A 466 -40.89 -14.89 21.48
N ASN A 467 -40.23 -14.05 22.28
CA ASN A 467 -40.78 -13.44 23.49
C ASN A 467 -41.15 -11.96 23.24
N SER A 468 -41.65 -11.65 22.04
CA SER A 468 -42.12 -10.32 21.63
C SER A 468 -41.10 -9.20 21.87
N ASN A 469 -39.81 -9.52 21.84
CA ASN A 469 -38.69 -8.64 22.17
C ASN A 469 -38.78 -7.97 23.56
N GLN A 470 -39.49 -8.61 24.50
CA GLN A 470 -39.47 -8.19 25.90
C GLN A 470 -38.06 -8.34 26.45
N ALA A 471 -37.72 -7.49 27.42
CA ALA A 471 -36.43 -7.55 28.08
C ALA A 471 -36.33 -8.84 28.89
N MET A 472 -35.36 -9.69 28.57
CA MET A 472 -35.18 -10.99 29.23
C MET A 472 -33.91 -11.01 30.08
N HIS A 473 -34.01 -11.59 31.27
CA HIS A 473 -32.86 -11.79 32.12
C HIS A 473 -31.98 -12.92 31.56
N ALA A 474 -30.66 -12.80 31.72
CA ALA A 474 -29.69 -13.73 31.15
C ALA A 474 -29.86 -15.18 31.62
N ARG A 475 -30.41 -15.40 32.82
CA ARG A 475 -30.77 -16.73 33.31
C ARG A 475 -31.88 -17.37 32.46
N ASP A 476 -32.87 -16.59 32.03
CA ASP A 476 -33.98 -17.09 31.22
C ASP A 476 -33.55 -17.35 29.77
N ILE A 477 -32.70 -16.47 29.24
CA ILE A 477 -32.01 -16.71 27.96
C ILE A 477 -31.16 -17.99 28.05
N ALA A 478 -30.42 -18.21 29.14
CA ALA A 478 -29.63 -19.42 29.35
C ALA A 478 -30.48 -20.70 29.40
N ARG A 479 -31.63 -20.66 30.11
CA ARG A 479 -32.58 -21.78 30.19
C ARG A 479 -33.13 -22.13 28.80
N LEU A 480 -33.53 -21.12 28.03
CA LEU A 480 -34.09 -21.32 26.68
C LEU A 480 -33.04 -21.75 25.66
N LEU A 481 -31.77 -21.40 25.85
CA LEU A 481 -30.65 -21.95 25.07
C LEU A 481 -30.32 -23.42 25.37
N GLY A 482 -30.86 -23.98 26.46
CA GLY A 482 -30.47 -25.27 27.04
C GLY A 482 -31.49 -26.41 26.96
N ARG A 483 -32.60 -26.28 26.23
CA ARG A 483 -33.43 -27.44 25.87
C ARG A 483 -32.75 -28.24 24.76
N GLY A 484 -31.78 -29.06 25.17
CA GLY A 484 -30.97 -29.93 24.31
C GLY A 484 -29.48 -29.91 24.67
N GLY A 485 -29.12 -30.57 25.77
CA GLY A 485 -27.79 -31.14 26.05
C GLY A 485 -26.52 -30.31 25.78
N SER A 486 -26.22 -29.32 26.63
CA SER A 486 -24.87 -28.99 27.17
C SER A 486 -24.92 -27.59 27.80
N GLY A 487 -25.21 -27.50 29.09
CA GLY A 487 -25.30 -26.23 29.79
C GLY A 487 -23.93 -25.54 29.88
N LEU A 488 -23.78 -24.37 29.25
CA LEU A 488 -22.64 -23.48 29.46
C LEU A 488 -22.76 -22.75 30.82
N PRO A 489 -21.64 -22.42 31.48
CA PRO A 489 -21.68 -21.60 32.69
C PRO A 489 -22.34 -20.24 32.41
N LEU A 490 -23.33 -19.86 33.21
CA LEU A 490 -24.05 -18.58 33.12
C LEU A 490 -23.10 -17.37 33.06
N SER A 491 -21.93 -17.46 33.69
CA SER A 491 -20.88 -16.44 33.67
C SER A 491 -20.34 -16.16 32.26
N ARG A 492 -20.15 -17.19 31.42
CA ARG A 492 -19.69 -17.03 30.04
C ARG A 492 -20.78 -16.41 29.15
N LEU A 493 -22.05 -16.78 29.36
CA LEU A 493 -23.16 -16.18 28.64
C LEU A 493 -23.33 -14.70 29.02
N ASN A 494 -23.25 -14.36 30.31
CA ASN A 494 -23.32 -12.98 30.78
C ASN A 494 -22.22 -12.11 30.19
N ALA A 495 -20.97 -12.60 30.16
CA ALA A 495 -19.86 -11.87 29.54
C ALA A 495 -20.14 -11.60 28.04
N GLN A 496 -20.72 -12.56 27.34
CA GLN A 496 -21.05 -12.47 25.93
C GLN A 496 -22.23 -11.54 25.64
N LEU A 497 -23.30 -11.58 26.44
CA LEU A 497 -24.43 -10.65 26.35
C LEU A 497 -23.99 -9.22 26.66
N CYS A 498 -23.14 -9.02 27.68
CA CYS A 498 -22.52 -7.73 27.98
C CYS A 498 -21.62 -7.22 26.85
N TYR A 499 -20.89 -8.11 26.16
CA TYR A 499 -20.09 -7.75 25.01
C TYR A 499 -20.96 -7.31 23.83
N TRP A 500 -22.05 -8.03 23.53
CA TRP A 500 -22.99 -7.66 22.47
C TRP A 500 -23.74 -6.37 22.77
N ALA A 501 -24.11 -6.12 24.03
CA ALA A 501 -24.69 -4.85 24.46
C ALA A 501 -23.72 -3.67 24.28
N ARG A 502 -22.44 -3.84 24.66
CA ARG A 502 -21.38 -2.83 24.42
C ARG A 502 -21.12 -2.57 22.93
N LYS A 503 -21.45 -3.52 22.06
CA LYS A 503 -21.34 -3.41 20.60
C LYS A 503 -22.66 -2.98 19.93
N GLY A 504 -23.65 -2.50 20.69
CA GLY A 504 -24.92 -1.97 20.19
C GLY A 504 -25.88 -3.02 19.62
N ARG A 505 -25.57 -4.31 19.74
CA ARG A 505 -26.40 -5.39 19.20
C ARG A 505 -27.59 -5.75 20.09
N LEU A 506 -27.47 -5.48 21.40
CA LEU A 506 -28.52 -5.64 22.39
C LEU A 506 -28.64 -4.36 23.20
N ILE A 507 -29.83 -4.08 23.72
CA ILE A 507 -30.06 -3.02 24.70
C ILE A 507 -30.08 -3.69 26.07
N ARG A 508 -29.18 -3.27 26.96
CA ARG A 508 -29.22 -3.67 28.38
C ARG A 508 -30.18 -2.75 29.12
N THR A 509 -31.30 -3.28 29.56
CA THR A 509 -32.36 -2.51 30.24
C THR A 509 -32.21 -2.52 31.76
N ALA A 510 -31.55 -3.53 32.32
CA ALA A 510 -31.28 -3.68 33.75
C ALA A 510 -30.05 -4.60 33.96
N PRO A 511 -29.56 -4.81 35.20
CA PRO A 511 -28.49 -5.77 35.45
C PRO A 511 -28.80 -7.16 34.91
N SER A 512 -27.95 -7.64 33.99
CA SER A 512 -28.12 -8.93 33.29
C SER A 512 -29.44 -9.10 32.53
N THR A 513 -30.11 -8.02 32.14
CA THR A 513 -31.37 -8.06 31.38
C THR A 513 -31.19 -7.36 30.03
N TYR A 514 -31.61 -8.02 28.95
CA TYR A 514 -31.31 -7.60 27.58
C TYR A 514 -32.53 -7.72 26.66
N LYS A 515 -32.62 -6.84 25.65
CA LYS A 515 -33.55 -6.93 24.50
C LYS A 515 -32.81 -6.67 23.19
N ILE A 516 -33.36 -7.08 22.04
CA ILE A 516 -32.77 -6.80 20.72
C ILE A 516 -33.00 -5.34 20.35
N THR A 517 -32.00 -4.75 19.68
CA THR A 517 -32.14 -3.47 18.98
C THR A 517 -32.94 -3.71 17.69
N PHE A 518 -34.20 -3.25 17.63
CA PHE A 518 -34.84 -3.12 16.32
C PHE A 518 -34.15 -1.99 15.56
N PRO A 519 -33.95 -2.09 14.22
CA PRO A 519 -33.78 -0.89 13.44
C PRO A 519 -35.02 -0.03 13.69
N ASP A 520 -34.86 1.25 13.99
CA ASP A 520 -35.98 2.17 14.03
C ASP A 520 -36.71 2.06 12.68
N ALA A 521 -37.87 1.42 12.72
CA ALA A 521 -38.77 1.35 11.59
C ALA A 521 -39.27 2.77 11.38
N LEU A 522 -38.97 3.31 10.21
CA LEU A 522 -39.75 4.29 9.46
C LEU A 522 -41.04 4.73 10.20
N THR A 523 -40.93 5.70 11.10
CA THR A 523 -42.07 6.55 11.39
C THR A 523 -42.16 7.53 10.25
N SER A 524 -43.10 7.26 9.34
CA SER A 524 -43.69 8.29 8.51
C SER A 524 -44.18 9.40 9.43
N SER A 525 -43.48 10.53 9.43
CA SER A 525 -44.02 11.79 9.93
C SER A 525 -45.18 12.18 9.01
N THR A 526 -46.39 11.79 9.39
CA THR A 526 -47.64 12.32 8.83
C THR A 526 -48.10 13.51 9.65
N GLY A 527 -47.71 14.69 9.17
CA GLY A 527 -48.50 15.93 9.11
C GLY A 527 -48.50 16.87 10.32
N PRO A 528 -49.11 18.07 10.17
CA PRO A 528 -49.19 18.92 8.96
C PRO A 528 -47.96 19.84 8.80
#